data_AF-A0A378RRM5-F1
#
_entry.id   AF-A0A378RRM5-F1
#
_cell.length_a   1.000
_cell.length_b   1.000
_cell.length_c   1.000
_cell.angle_alpha   90.00
_cell.angle_beta   90.00
_cell.angle_gamma   90.00
#
_symmetry.space_group_name_H-M   'P 1'
#
loop_
_entity.id
_entity.type
_entity.pdbx_description
1 polymer ?
#
loop_
_entity_poly.entity_id
_entity_poly.type
_entity_poly.pdbx_seq_one_letter_code
_entity_poly.pdbx_strand_id
1 'polypeptide(L)'
;MSNTTTFVLLKGSPTSWSVKQNGLMIEKKGVGLKFAAYYPGQDSIFVEDIKNKDLKPQLIPAFEFNPSTNKTELTVPNTDVNLITLLKLHPHYGKKFEIFSEEIESERALSKYNNIEKALKLIESANDLEVRAKGVVVLGVDAMHYLPTVAIAKLKELAFSNPTQVISKIEGMDYESQFIAAKAFIDKIVKTNLGHTAVVWSDTENLILTLGTGEIGVEKLARLLSQNNEQSYNMLQIISQKLGIGTQQEEQTPSVPVNTVSEKELQAKDDEIAKLRAELEAANKGSVHEINTPSTQAEATNKVEMTLEEATAKYIEKFNKEPGPTVKGDLEWILKKLKE
;
A
#
# COMPACT_ATOMS: atom_id res chain seq x y z
N MET A 1 -4.96 4.16 37.44
CA MET A 1 -5.64 3.08 36.69
C MET A 1 -7.11 3.14 37.07
N SER A 2 -8.01 3.20 36.09
CA SER A 2 -9.45 3.19 36.35
C SER A 2 -9.86 1.84 36.94
N ASN A 3 -10.55 1.86 38.08
CA ASN A 3 -11.05 0.65 38.76
C ASN A 3 -12.34 0.10 38.12
N THR A 4 -12.67 0.54 36.91
CA THR A 4 -13.91 0.26 36.21
C THR A 4 -13.63 -0.09 34.75
N THR A 5 -14.44 -1.00 34.20
CA THR A 5 -14.51 -1.32 32.78
C THR A 5 -15.78 -0.68 32.23
N THR A 6 -15.62 0.19 31.23
CA THR A 6 -16.76 0.85 30.57
C THR A 6 -17.10 0.11 29.29
N PHE A 7 -18.38 -0.22 29.10
CA PHE A 7 -18.92 -0.75 27.86
C PHE A 7 -19.74 0.33 27.17
N VAL A 8 -19.65 0.45 25.85
CA VAL A 8 -20.35 1.48 25.08
C VAL A 8 -21.12 0.88 23.92
N LEU A 9 -22.28 1.46 23.60
CA LEU A 9 -23.04 1.11 22.39
C LEU A 9 -22.31 1.55 21.11
N LEU A 10 -22.25 0.64 20.14
CA LEU A 10 -21.63 0.86 18.83
C LEU A 10 -22.49 1.72 17.89
N LYS A 11 -23.82 1.70 18.06
CA LYS A 11 -24.76 2.37 17.16
C LYS A 11 -25.85 3.08 17.96
N GLY A 12 -25.97 4.38 17.71
CA GLY A 12 -26.96 5.25 18.35
C GLY A 12 -26.62 5.59 19.79
N SER A 13 -27.30 6.63 20.31
CA SER A 13 -27.16 7.09 21.68
C SER A 13 -28.54 7.19 22.36
N PRO A 14 -29.26 6.07 22.53
CA PRO A 14 -30.54 6.08 23.24
C PRO A 14 -30.35 6.45 24.71
N THR A 15 -31.37 7.06 25.34
CA THR A 15 -31.34 7.44 26.76
C THR A 15 -31.04 6.25 27.67
N SER A 16 -31.57 5.07 27.34
CA SER A 16 -31.29 3.82 28.05
C SER A 16 -31.35 2.63 27.10
N TRP A 17 -30.51 1.62 27.31
CA TRP A 17 -30.57 0.36 26.57
C TRP A 17 -30.24 -0.83 27.45
N SER A 18 -31.12 -1.84 27.48
CA SER A 18 -30.94 -3.04 28.28
C SER A 18 -30.42 -4.21 27.44
N VAL A 19 -29.44 -4.95 27.99
CA VAL A 19 -28.98 -6.22 27.39
C VAL A 19 -30.06 -7.28 27.55
N LYS A 20 -30.37 -8.00 26.46
CA LYS A 20 -31.31 -9.13 26.50
C LYS A 20 -30.66 -10.31 27.23
N GLN A 21 -31.24 -10.73 28.34
CA GLN A 21 -30.71 -11.83 29.17
C GLN A 21 -31.56 -13.12 29.16
N ASN A 22 -32.81 -13.05 28.68
CA ASN A 22 -33.71 -14.20 28.74
C ASN A 22 -33.27 -15.30 27.76
N GLY A 23 -33.04 -16.51 28.28
CA GLY A 23 -32.64 -17.66 27.47
C GLY A 23 -31.22 -17.55 26.90
N LEU A 24 -30.35 -16.73 27.51
CA LEU A 24 -28.99 -16.52 27.04
C LEU A 24 -28.18 -17.83 27.12
N MET A 25 -27.69 -18.27 25.96
CA MET A 25 -26.79 -19.41 25.84
C MET A 25 -25.42 -18.91 25.36
N ILE A 26 -24.38 -19.26 26.11
CA ILE A 26 -22.99 -18.88 25.83
C ILE A 26 -22.16 -20.15 25.70
N GLU A 27 -21.18 -20.13 24.80
CA GLU A 27 -20.24 -21.23 24.62
C GLU A 27 -19.25 -21.30 25.79
N LYS A 28 -19.30 -22.40 26.53
CA LYS A 28 -18.31 -22.75 27.55
C LYS A 28 -17.20 -23.57 26.88
N LYS A 29 -15.95 -23.11 27.00
CA LYS A 29 -14.78 -23.77 26.40
C LYS A 29 -14.76 -25.27 26.76
N GLY A 30 -14.79 -26.12 25.75
CA GLY A 30 -14.72 -27.58 25.90
C GLY A 30 -16.03 -28.29 26.30
N VAL A 31 -17.13 -27.56 26.53
CA VAL A 31 -18.42 -28.15 26.98
C VAL A 31 -19.58 -27.79 26.04
N GLY A 32 -19.44 -26.73 25.24
CA GLY A 32 -20.46 -26.28 24.29
C GLY A 32 -21.41 -25.22 24.86
N LEU A 33 -22.57 -25.04 24.24
CA LEU A 33 -23.54 -24.01 24.62
C LEU A 33 -24.23 -24.33 25.95
N LYS A 34 -24.13 -23.42 26.91
CA LYS A 34 -24.72 -23.52 28.24
C LYS A 34 -25.49 -22.27 28.60
N PHE A 35 -26.51 -22.42 29.44
CA PHE A 35 -27.26 -21.28 29.96
C PHE A 35 -26.36 -20.42 30.83
N ALA A 36 -26.34 -19.12 30.54
CA ALA A 36 -25.61 -18.13 31.29
C ALA A 36 -26.55 -17.04 31.80
N ALA A 37 -26.30 -16.58 33.02
CA ALA A 37 -27.03 -15.47 33.62
C ALA A 37 -26.10 -14.71 34.56
N TYR A 38 -26.50 -13.49 34.92
CA TYR A 38 -25.73 -12.67 35.84
C TYR A 38 -26.03 -13.07 37.29
N TYR A 39 -24.98 -13.49 38.00
CA TYR A 39 -25.03 -13.84 39.41
C TYR A 39 -23.99 -12.99 40.17
N PRO A 40 -24.43 -11.90 40.83
CA PRO A 40 -23.52 -10.99 41.50
C PRO A 40 -22.67 -11.71 42.56
N GLY A 41 -21.36 -11.46 42.56
CA GLY A 41 -20.43 -12.04 43.53
C GLY A 41 -20.09 -13.51 43.32
N GLN A 42 -20.50 -14.14 42.21
CA GLN A 42 -20.10 -15.50 41.85
C GLN A 42 -18.97 -15.50 40.81
N ASP A 43 -18.10 -16.50 40.86
CA ASP A 43 -16.98 -16.60 39.91
C ASP A 43 -17.41 -17.13 38.52
N SER A 44 -18.56 -17.79 38.42
CA SER A 44 -19.07 -18.35 37.15
C SER A 44 -20.38 -17.70 36.71
N ILE A 45 -20.52 -17.54 35.40
CA ILE A 45 -21.71 -17.03 34.72
C ILE A 45 -22.69 -18.15 34.33
N PHE A 46 -22.26 -19.42 34.41
CA PHE A 46 -23.04 -20.57 33.94
C PHE A 46 -23.90 -21.12 35.06
N VAL A 47 -25.19 -21.35 34.76
CA VAL A 47 -26.20 -21.81 35.74
C VAL A 47 -25.79 -23.13 36.42
N GLU A 48 -25.10 -24.01 35.69
CA GLU A 48 -24.66 -25.33 36.20
C GLU A 48 -23.53 -25.27 37.24
N ASP A 49 -22.74 -24.18 37.26
CA ASP A 49 -21.57 -24.05 38.14
C ASP A 49 -21.93 -23.35 39.47
N ILE A 50 -23.14 -22.82 39.59
CA ILE A 50 -23.60 -22.11 40.79
C ILE A 50 -23.88 -23.11 41.90
N LYS A 51 -23.01 -23.11 42.94
CA LYS A 51 -23.11 -24.02 44.08
C LYS A 51 -24.37 -23.80 44.92
N ASN A 52 -24.86 -22.57 44.97
CA ASN A 52 -26.06 -22.21 45.74
C ASN A 52 -27.30 -22.16 44.83
N LYS A 53 -28.13 -23.20 44.89
CA LYS A 53 -29.33 -23.35 44.04
C LYS A 53 -30.45 -22.35 44.34
N ASP A 54 -30.40 -21.69 45.50
CA ASP A 54 -31.40 -20.67 45.89
C ASP A 54 -31.06 -19.28 45.35
N LEU A 55 -29.86 -19.10 44.79
CA LEU A 55 -29.42 -17.84 44.22
C LEU A 55 -30.14 -17.56 42.90
N LYS A 56 -30.95 -16.49 42.87
CA LYS A 56 -31.67 -16.07 41.66
C LYS A 56 -30.78 -15.16 40.79
N PRO A 57 -30.86 -15.27 39.45
CA PRO A 57 -30.13 -14.38 38.56
C PRO A 57 -30.65 -12.94 38.68
N GLN A 58 -29.74 -11.97 38.63
CA GLN A 58 -30.08 -10.54 38.66
C GLN A 58 -30.14 -9.98 37.23
N LEU A 59 -30.91 -8.91 37.05
CA LEU A 59 -30.94 -8.14 35.80
C LEU A 59 -29.58 -7.47 35.56
N ILE A 60 -29.06 -7.61 34.34
CA ILE A 60 -27.91 -6.82 33.88
C ILE A 60 -28.30 -5.33 33.93
N PRO A 61 -27.51 -4.44 34.56
CA PRO A 61 -27.78 -3.01 34.57
C PRO A 61 -27.89 -2.46 33.14
N ALA A 62 -28.78 -1.48 32.93
CA ALA A 62 -28.94 -0.86 31.64
C ALA A 62 -27.73 0.02 31.30
N PHE A 63 -27.45 0.16 30.01
CA PHE A 63 -26.57 1.19 29.50
C PHE A 63 -27.33 2.51 29.55
N GLU A 64 -26.69 3.56 30.04
CA GLU A 64 -27.29 4.88 30.24
C GLU A 64 -26.55 5.92 29.39
N PHE A 65 -27.28 6.90 28.87
CA PHE A 65 -26.68 7.98 28.10
C PHE A 65 -25.82 8.88 28.99
N ASN A 66 -24.52 8.95 28.70
CA ASN A 66 -23.60 9.87 29.33
C ASN A 66 -23.45 11.14 28.46
N PRO A 67 -23.89 12.32 28.93
CA PRO A 67 -23.81 13.56 28.17
C PRO A 67 -22.37 14.04 27.95
N SER A 68 -21.43 13.63 28.79
CA SER A 68 -20.01 14.04 28.68
C SER A 68 -19.30 13.32 27.54
N THR A 69 -19.62 12.04 27.31
CA THR A 69 -19.05 11.24 26.21
C THR A 69 -19.95 11.23 24.97
N ASN A 70 -21.20 11.74 25.09
CA ASN A 70 -22.26 11.67 24.09
C ASN A 70 -22.56 10.23 23.62
N LYS A 71 -22.30 9.26 24.51
CA LYS A 71 -22.42 7.82 24.24
C LYS A 71 -23.27 7.17 25.32
N THR A 72 -23.95 6.09 24.94
CA THR A 72 -24.72 5.27 25.88
C THR A 72 -23.82 4.17 26.41
N GLU A 73 -23.53 4.20 27.71
CA GLU A 73 -22.46 3.43 28.33
C GLU A 73 -22.91 2.72 29.62
N LEU A 74 -22.23 1.62 29.94
CA LEU A 74 -22.39 0.87 31.17
C LEU A 74 -21.01 0.75 31.84
N THR A 75 -20.87 1.39 32.99
CA THR A 75 -19.64 1.37 33.78
C THR A 75 -19.72 0.28 34.85
N VAL A 76 -18.87 -0.73 34.74
CA VAL A 76 -18.85 -1.89 35.64
C VAL A 76 -17.57 -1.84 36.49
N PRO A 77 -17.65 -1.97 37.83
CA PRO A 77 -16.46 -2.12 38.67
C PRO A 77 -15.63 -3.35 38.26
N ASN A 78 -14.29 -3.22 38.21
CA ASN A 78 -13.39 -4.33 37.85
C ASN A 78 -13.45 -5.50 38.85
N THR A 79 -14.03 -5.28 40.04
CA THR A 79 -14.33 -6.31 41.03
C THR A 79 -15.44 -7.25 40.59
N ASP A 80 -16.35 -6.82 39.70
CA ASP A 80 -17.43 -7.65 39.18
C ASP A 80 -16.98 -8.42 37.93
N VAL A 81 -16.10 -9.40 38.16
CA VAL A 81 -15.57 -10.28 37.11
C VAL A 81 -16.69 -11.07 36.43
N ASN A 82 -17.75 -11.40 37.15
CA ASN A 82 -18.92 -12.11 36.63
C ASN A 82 -19.59 -11.32 35.50
N LEU A 83 -19.97 -10.07 35.79
CA LEU A 83 -20.65 -9.21 34.83
C LEU A 83 -19.76 -8.89 33.63
N ILE A 84 -18.48 -8.59 33.87
CA ILE A 84 -17.52 -8.30 32.79
C ILE A 84 -17.38 -9.52 31.86
N THR A 85 -17.26 -10.72 32.44
CA THR A 85 -17.13 -11.96 31.67
C THR A 85 -18.39 -12.26 30.87
N LEU A 86 -19.57 -12.08 31.49
CA LEU A 86 -20.86 -12.25 30.83
C LEU A 86 -21.00 -11.30 29.64
N LEU A 87 -20.66 -10.02 29.81
CA LEU A 87 -20.75 -9.00 28.76
C LEU A 87 -19.76 -9.26 27.62
N LYS A 88 -18.52 -9.70 27.92
CA LYS A 88 -17.51 -10.05 26.91
C LYS A 88 -17.91 -11.27 26.07
N LEU A 89 -18.55 -12.26 26.69
CA LEU A 89 -18.99 -13.49 26.01
C LEU A 89 -20.41 -13.37 25.41
N HIS A 90 -21.07 -12.24 25.58
CA HIS A 90 -22.42 -12.04 25.10
C HIS A 90 -22.47 -12.05 23.55
N PRO A 91 -23.47 -12.67 22.90
CA PRO A 91 -23.63 -12.66 21.43
C PRO A 91 -23.76 -11.27 20.76
N HIS A 92 -23.96 -10.23 21.57
CA HIS A 92 -24.08 -8.84 21.12
C HIS A 92 -22.78 -8.06 21.27
N TYR A 93 -21.78 -8.62 21.96
CA TYR A 93 -20.45 -8.03 22.08
C TYR A 93 -19.80 -7.93 20.69
N GLY A 94 -19.21 -6.79 20.38
CA GLY A 94 -18.67 -6.46 19.05
C GLY A 94 -19.72 -6.20 17.96
N LYS A 95 -21.02 -6.36 18.26
CA LYS A 95 -22.11 -6.08 17.31
C LYS A 95 -22.97 -4.88 17.73
N LYS A 96 -23.34 -4.82 19.01
CA LYS A 96 -24.15 -3.74 19.60
C LYS A 96 -23.39 -2.93 20.63
N PHE A 97 -22.48 -3.54 21.36
CA PHE A 97 -21.65 -2.87 22.36
C PHE A 97 -20.27 -3.49 22.44
N GLU A 98 -19.33 -2.75 23.00
CA GLU A 98 -17.94 -3.16 23.18
C GLU A 98 -17.31 -2.47 24.37
N ILE A 99 -16.11 -2.88 24.78
CA ILE A 99 -15.35 -2.18 25.81
C ILE A 99 -14.80 -0.89 25.23
N PHE A 100 -15.04 0.19 25.96
CA PHE A 100 -14.48 1.49 25.69
C PHE A 100 -13.14 1.64 26.41
N SER A 101 -12.10 1.90 25.63
CA SER A 101 -10.82 2.41 26.10
C SER A 101 -10.42 3.53 25.16
N GLU A 102 -9.90 4.62 25.72
CA GLU A 102 -9.36 5.75 24.95
C GLU A 102 -8.25 5.28 24.00
N GLU A 103 -7.46 4.27 24.41
CA GLU A 103 -6.44 3.64 23.58
C GLU A 103 -7.05 2.96 22.35
N ILE A 104 -8.14 2.20 22.53
CA ILE A 104 -8.80 1.46 21.44
C ILE A 104 -9.47 2.44 20.45
N GLU A 105 -10.10 3.50 20.95
CA GLU A 105 -10.69 4.54 20.08
C GLU A 105 -9.59 5.28 19.31
N SER A 106 -8.49 5.61 19.98
CA SER A 106 -7.33 6.25 19.36
C SER A 106 -6.68 5.37 18.30
N GLU A 107 -6.49 4.07 18.57
CA GLU A 107 -5.96 3.11 17.60
C GLU A 107 -6.86 2.97 16.38
N ARG A 108 -8.19 2.92 16.57
CA ARG A 108 -9.15 2.87 15.45
C ARG A 108 -9.15 4.15 14.64
N ALA A 109 -9.11 5.30 15.30
CA ALA A 109 -9.01 6.59 14.64
C ALA A 109 -7.70 6.68 13.84
N LEU A 110 -6.59 6.26 14.44
CA LEU A 110 -5.29 6.21 13.78
C LEU A 110 -5.28 5.26 12.58
N SER A 111 -5.84 4.05 12.72
CA SER A 111 -5.99 3.11 11.61
C SER A 111 -6.83 3.71 10.48
N LYS A 112 -7.91 4.41 10.81
CA LYS A 112 -8.72 5.13 9.81
C LYS A 112 -7.91 6.21 9.10
N TYR A 113 -7.16 7.04 9.83
CA TYR A 113 -6.31 8.09 9.23
C TYR A 113 -5.20 7.50 8.36
N ASN A 114 -4.53 6.45 8.83
CA ASN A 114 -3.51 5.73 8.05
C ASN A 114 -4.09 5.16 6.75
N ASN A 115 -5.32 4.63 6.79
CA ASN A 115 -6.00 4.16 5.58
C ASN A 115 -6.36 5.31 4.62
N ILE A 116 -6.78 6.46 5.14
CA ILE A 116 -7.04 7.65 4.31
C ILE A 116 -5.74 8.12 3.65
N GLU A 117 -4.65 8.25 4.40
CA GLU A 117 -3.35 8.65 3.89
C GLU A 117 -2.85 7.67 2.82
N LYS A 118 -2.94 6.36 3.09
CA LYS A 118 -2.60 5.32 2.12
C LYS A 118 -3.44 5.43 0.84
N ALA A 119 -4.75 5.61 0.96
CA ALA A 119 -5.64 5.76 -0.19
C ALA A 119 -5.29 7.01 -1.02
N LEU A 120 -5.02 8.15 -0.37
CA LEU A 120 -4.63 9.38 -1.03
C LEU A 120 -3.31 9.23 -1.80
N LYS A 121 -2.32 8.56 -1.19
CA LYS A 121 -1.03 8.27 -1.83
C LYS A 121 -1.18 7.37 -3.07
N LEU A 122 -2.09 6.39 -3.03
CA LEU A 122 -2.35 5.52 -4.18
C LEU A 122 -3.04 6.25 -5.33
N ILE A 123 -3.88 7.24 -5.04
CA ILE A 123 -4.58 8.05 -6.05
C ILE A 123 -3.63 9.05 -6.71
N GLU A 124 -2.59 9.51 -6.00
CA GLU A 124 -1.65 10.50 -6.52
C GLU A 124 -1.00 10.04 -7.83
N SER A 125 -1.03 10.90 -8.84
CA SER A 125 -0.45 10.69 -10.18
C SER A 125 -0.12 12.05 -10.76
N ALA A 126 1.03 12.17 -11.42
CA ALA A 126 1.44 13.41 -12.08
C ALA A 126 0.79 13.60 -13.46
N ASN A 127 0.23 12.54 -14.04
CA ASN A 127 -0.33 12.54 -15.39
C ASN A 127 -1.87 12.51 -15.36
N ASP A 128 -2.49 13.50 -16.03
CA ASP A 128 -3.94 13.64 -16.19
C ASP A 128 -4.62 12.37 -16.72
N LEU A 129 -3.95 11.65 -17.61
CA LEU A 129 -4.47 10.45 -18.22
C LEU A 129 -4.48 9.27 -17.25
N GLU A 130 -3.47 9.16 -16.39
CA GLU A 130 -3.43 8.15 -15.32
C GLU A 130 -4.49 8.43 -14.26
N VAL A 131 -4.66 9.70 -13.88
CA VAL A 131 -5.68 10.15 -12.95
C VAL A 131 -7.07 9.74 -13.43
N ARG A 132 -7.38 9.97 -14.72
CA ARG A 132 -8.66 9.58 -15.30
C ARG A 132 -8.80 8.06 -15.36
N ALA A 133 -7.74 7.33 -15.70
CA ALA A 133 -7.78 5.86 -15.71
C ALA A 133 -8.02 5.29 -14.31
N LYS A 134 -7.32 5.79 -13.27
CA LYS A 134 -7.60 5.47 -11.86
C LYS A 134 -9.05 5.80 -11.49
N GLY A 135 -9.55 6.94 -11.97
CA GLY A 135 -10.95 7.36 -11.86
C GLY A 135 -11.91 6.29 -12.37
N VAL A 136 -11.69 5.77 -13.59
CA VAL A 136 -12.53 4.74 -14.19
C VAL A 136 -12.50 3.43 -13.40
N VAL A 137 -11.33 3.02 -12.92
CA VAL A 137 -11.19 1.77 -12.14
C VAL A 137 -11.89 1.85 -10.79
N VAL A 138 -11.77 3.00 -10.11
CA VAL A 138 -12.26 3.17 -8.73
C VAL A 138 -13.70 3.67 -8.67
N LEU A 139 -14.05 4.67 -9.48
CA LEU A 139 -15.38 5.30 -9.52
C LEU A 139 -16.33 4.66 -10.55
N GLY A 140 -15.78 3.85 -11.47
CA GLY A 140 -16.54 3.20 -12.54
C GLY A 140 -16.58 3.99 -13.85
N VAL A 141 -17.35 3.46 -14.80
CA VAL A 141 -17.44 3.90 -16.21
C VAL A 141 -17.79 5.36 -16.38
N ASP A 142 -18.61 5.91 -15.49
CA ASP A 142 -19.02 7.32 -15.52
C ASP A 142 -17.81 8.27 -15.46
N ALA A 143 -16.71 7.82 -14.84
CA ALA A 143 -15.49 8.61 -14.77
C ALA A 143 -14.73 8.74 -16.09
N MET A 144 -15.09 7.98 -17.14
CA MET A 144 -14.51 8.15 -18.48
C MET A 144 -14.72 9.57 -19.01
N HIS A 145 -15.84 10.20 -18.66
CA HIS A 145 -16.21 11.53 -19.15
C HIS A 145 -15.76 12.66 -18.22
N TYR A 146 -15.15 12.34 -17.08
CA TYR A 146 -14.66 13.37 -16.17
C TYR A 146 -13.41 14.06 -16.71
N LEU A 147 -13.35 15.37 -16.49
CA LEU A 147 -12.11 16.13 -16.59
C LEU A 147 -11.13 15.65 -15.49
N PRO A 148 -9.81 15.76 -15.71
CA PRO A 148 -8.81 15.32 -14.73
C PRO A 148 -9.05 15.91 -13.32
N THR A 149 -9.36 17.20 -13.24
CA THR A 149 -9.64 17.90 -11.97
C THR A 149 -10.85 17.32 -11.23
N VAL A 150 -11.93 17.01 -11.96
CA VAL A 150 -13.15 16.40 -11.41
C VAL A 150 -12.88 14.97 -10.95
N ALA A 151 -12.11 14.20 -11.72
CA ALA A 151 -11.71 12.84 -11.36
C ALA A 151 -10.90 12.84 -10.05
N ILE A 152 -9.92 13.74 -9.91
CA ILE A 152 -9.12 13.89 -8.66
C ILE A 152 -10.02 14.23 -7.48
N ALA A 153 -10.91 15.21 -7.65
CA ALA A 153 -11.79 15.64 -6.57
C ALA A 153 -12.66 14.49 -6.07
N LYS A 154 -13.30 13.75 -6.97
CA LYS A 154 -14.15 12.60 -6.63
C LYS A 154 -13.36 11.42 -6.04
N LEU A 155 -12.16 11.15 -6.55
CA LEU A 155 -11.27 10.12 -5.98
C LEU A 155 -10.86 10.47 -4.55
N LYS A 156 -10.52 11.74 -4.28
CA LYS A 156 -10.21 12.21 -2.93
C LYS A 156 -11.41 12.14 -2.02
N GLU A 157 -12.59 12.57 -2.47
CA GLU A 157 -13.85 12.44 -1.72
C GLU A 157 -14.14 10.98 -1.34
N LEU A 158 -13.94 10.04 -2.26
CA LEU A 158 -14.09 8.62 -1.97
C LEU A 158 -13.01 8.11 -1.00
N ALA A 159 -11.77 8.58 -1.10
CA ALA A 159 -10.71 8.22 -0.17
C ALA A 159 -11.01 8.69 1.27
N PHE A 160 -11.65 9.85 1.45
CA PHE A 160 -12.07 10.33 2.77
C PHE A 160 -13.27 9.58 3.34
N SER A 161 -14.26 9.26 2.50
CA SER A 161 -15.49 8.58 2.92
C SER A 161 -15.30 7.08 3.12
N ASN A 162 -14.63 6.40 2.18
CA ASN A 162 -14.44 4.95 2.11
C ASN A 162 -13.01 4.57 1.63
N PRO A 163 -11.96 4.82 2.44
CA PRO A 163 -10.57 4.56 2.04
C PRO A 163 -10.30 3.09 1.70
N THR A 164 -10.91 2.16 2.43
CA THR A 164 -10.74 0.72 2.20
C THR A 164 -11.20 0.29 0.81
N GLN A 165 -12.26 0.91 0.28
CA GLN A 165 -12.75 0.61 -1.05
C GLN A 165 -11.72 1.01 -2.11
N VAL A 166 -11.16 2.21 -1.99
CA VAL A 166 -10.10 2.71 -2.90
C VAL A 166 -8.89 1.79 -2.86
N ILE A 167 -8.39 1.46 -1.67
CA ILE A 167 -7.24 0.57 -1.48
C ILE A 167 -7.53 -0.79 -2.11
N SER A 168 -8.69 -1.39 -1.83
CA SER A 168 -9.05 -2.71 -2.37
C SER A 168 -9.16 -2.76 -3.89
N LYS A 169 -9.55 -1.64 -4.51
CA LYS A 169 -9.66 -1.52 -5.97
C LYS A 169 -8.31 -1.33 -6.64
N ILE A 170 -7.42 -0.54 -6.04
CA ILE A 170 -6.08 -0.26 -6.58
C ILE A 170 -5.10 -1.41 -6.32
N GLU A 171 -5.16 -2.04 -5.15
CA GLU A 171 -4.30 -3.19 -4.81
C GLU A 171 -4.90 -4.53 -5.26
N GLY A 172 -6.03 -4.51 -5.96
CA GLY A 172 -6.66 -5.70 -6.50
C GLY A 172 -5.82 -6.33 -7.61
N MET A 173 -5.85 -7.67 -7.73
CA MET A 173 -5.08 -8.40 -8.74
C MET A 173 -5.42 -7.98 -10.18
N ASP A 174 -6.68 -7.61 -10.44
CA ASP A 174 -7.15 -7.17 -11.76
C ASP A 174 -6.89 -5.68 -12.02
N TYR A 175 -6.29 -4.94 -11.08
CA TYR A 175 -6.12 -3.49 -11.20
C TYR A 175 -5.33 -3.11 -12.45
N GLU A 176 -4.21 -3.78 -12.71
CA GLU A 176 -3.33 -3.45 -13.84
C GLU A 176 -4.08 -3.61 -15.18
N SER A 177 -4.77 -4.73 -15.36
CA SER A 177 -5.58 -4.98 -16.56
C SER A 177 -6.72 -3.96 -16.71
N GLN A 178 -7.40 -3.60 -15.61
CA GLN A 178 -8.45 -2.58 -15.60
C GLN A 178 -7.89 -1.19 -15.90
N PHE A 179 -6.73 -0.86 -15.36
CA PHE A 179 -6.05 0.40 -15.57
C PHE A 179 -5.61 0.57 -17.02
N ILE A 180 -4.97 -0.45 -17.61
CA ILE A 180 -4.55 -0.44 -19.02
C ILE A 180 -5.76 -0.33 -19.95
N ALA A 181 -6.83 -1.10 -19.68
CA ALA A 181 -8.07 -1.01 -20.45
C ALA A 181 -8.65 0.41 -20.37
N ALA A 182 -8.81 0.96 -19.17
CA ALA A 182 -9.32 2.32 -18.98
C ALA A 182 -8.46 3.36 -19.71
N LYS A 183 -7.14 3.22 -19.62
CA LYS A 183 -6.16 4.08 -20.30
C LYS A 183 -6.35 4.04 -21.81
N ALA A 184 -6.49 2.86 -22.40
CA ALA A 184 -6.72 2.68 -23.84
C ALA A 184 -8.04 3.30 -24.33
N PHE A 185 -9.10 3.26 -23.53
CA PHE A 185 -10.38 3.92 -23.85
C PHE A 185 -10.28 5.45 -23.74
N ILE A 186 -9.63 5.95 -22.69
CA ILE A 186 -9.46 7.40 -22.47
C ILE A 186 -8.60 8.03 -23.58
N ASP A 187 -7.53 7.35 -23.97
CA ASP A 187 -6.63 7.77 -25.05
C ASP A 187 -7.18 7.48 -26.45
N LYS A 188 -8.41 6.94 -26.52
CA LYS A 188 -9.11 6.59 -27.76
C LYS A 188 -8.34 5.62 -28.66
N ILE A 189 -7.50 4.76 -28.10
CA ILE A 189 -6.87 3.66 -28.85
C ILE A 189 -7.91 2.59 -29.19
N VAL A 190 -8.80 2.34 -28.25
CA VAL A 190 -9.96 1.45 -28.41
C VAL A 190 -11.25 2.24 -28.20
N LYS A 191 -12.30 1.84 -28.89
CA LYS A 191 -13.64 2.42 -28.75
C LYS A 191 -14.71 1.33 -28.81
N THR A 192 -15.91 1.64 -28.35
CA THR A 192 -17.07 0.81 -28.69
C THR A 192 -17.54 1.17 -30.10
N ASN A 193 -17.96 0.18 -30.87
CA ASN A 193 -18.56 0.42 -32.18
C ASN A 193 -19.89 1.19 -32.03
N LEU A 194 -20.41 1.76 -33.12
CA LEU A 194 -21.65 2.54 -33.13
C LEU A 194 -22.87 1.78 -32.55
N GLY A 195 -22.88 0.45 -32.68
CA GLY A 195 -23.93 -0.40 -32.13
C GLY A 195 -23.74 -0.79 -30.66
N HIS A 196 -22.63 -0.40 -30.02
CA HIS A 196 -22.23 -0.83 -28.67
C HIS A 196 -22.23 -2.37 -28.47
N THR A 197 -22.02 -3.11 -29.55
CA THR A 197 -21.98 -4.60 -29.57
C THR A 197 -20.57 -5.16 -29.63
N ALA A 198 -19.55 -4.31 -29.69
CA ALA A 198 -18.15 -4.72 -29.79
C ALA A 198 -17.20 -3.63 -29.30
N VAL A 199 -16.03 -4.06 -28.79
CA VAL A 199 -14.85 -3.22 -28.65
C VAL A 199 -14.00 -3.39 -29.91
N VAL A 200 -13.62 -2.28 -30.51
CA VAL A 200 -12.85 -2.22 -31.75
C VAL A 200 -11.64 -1.31 -31.58
N TRP A 201 -10.63 -1.53 -32.41
CA TRP A 201 -9.54 -0.57 -32.55
C TRP A 201 -10.06 0.73 -33.17
N SER A 202 -9.65 1.88 -32.64
CA SER A 202 -10.17 3.16 -33.10
C SER A 202 -9.69 3.55 -34.50
N ASP A 203 -8.53 3.06 -34.93
CA ASP A 203 -7.87 3.37 -36.20
C ASP A 203 -8.37 2.50 -37.36
N THR A 204 -8.49 1.20 -37.14
CA THR A 204 -8.81 0.19 -38.16
C THR A 204 -10.24 -0.31 -38.08
N GLU A 205 -10.95 -0.03 -36.99
CA GLU A 205 -12.27 -0.59 -36.65
C GLU A 205 -12.32 -2.13 -36.60
N ASN A 206 -11.14 -2.77 -36.57
CA ASN A 206 -11.02 -4.21 -36.43
C ASN A 206 -11.54 -4.66 -35.07
N LEU A 207 -12.28 -5.77 -35.07
CA LEU A 207 -12.90 -6.36 -33.89
C LEU A 207 -11.85 -6.86 -32.90
N ILE A 208 -11.96 -6.42 -31.64
CA ILE A 208 -11.17 -6.96 -30.52
C ILE A 208 -11.99 -8.02 -29.79
N LEU A 209 -13.20 -7.64 -29.34
CA LEU A 209 -14.11 -8.54 -28.64
C LEU A 209 -15.56 -8.09 -28.82
N THR A 210 -16.49 -9.03 -28.70
CA THR A 210 -17.93 -8.76 -28.75
C THR A 210 -18.48 -8.42 -27.37
N LEU A 211 -19.47 -7.53 -27.33
CA LEU A 211 -20.21 -7.11 -26.15
C LEU A 211 -21.64 -7.66 -26.23
N GLY A 212 -22.07 -8.30 -25.16
CA GLY A 212 -23.48 -8.62 -24.92
C GLY A 212 -24.25 -7.39 -24.46
N THR A 213 -25.57 -7.47 -24.51
CA THR A 213 -26.46 -6.39 -24.05
C THR A 213 -26.21 -6.06 -22.58
N GLY A 214 -25.89 -4.80 -22.29
CA GLY A 214 -25.60 -4.33 -20.93
C GLY A 214 -24.17 -4.56 -20.45
N GLU A 215 -23.30 -5.19 -21.25
CA GLU A 215 -21.89 -5.31 -20.91
C GLU A 215 -21.13 -4.03 -21.22
N ILE A 216 -20.17 -3.70 -20.35
CA ILE A 216 -19.35 -2.51 -20.45
C ILE A 216 -18.04 -2.86 -21.14
N GLY A 217 -17.71 -2.13 -22.21
CA GLY A 217 -16.50 -2.34 -23.01
C GLY A 217 -15.20 -2.33 -22.22
N VAL A 218 -15.03 -1.36 -21.32
CA VAL A 218 -13.82 -1.24 -20.48
C VAL A 218 -13.66 -2.45 -19.57
N GLU A 219 -14.72 -2.88 -18.90
CA GLU A 219 -14.68 -4.00 -17.96
C GLU A 219 -14.46 -5.34 -18.67
N LYS A 220 -15.11 -5.53 -19.82
CA LYS A 220 -14.95 -6.77 -20.59
C LYS A 220 -13.56 -6.86 -21.21
N LEU A 221 -13.02 -5.74 -21.69
CA LEU A 221 -11.63 -5.68 -22.14
C LEU A 221 -10.68 -5.96 -20.97
N ALA A 222 -10.88 -5.34 -19.82
CA ALA A 222 -10.05 -5.59 -18.64
C ALA A 222 -10.03 -7.07 -18.23
N ARG A 223 -11.20 -7.72 -18.22
CA ARG A 223 -11.31 -9.15 -17.94
C ARG A 223 -10.60 -10.01 -19.00
N LEU A 224 -10.65 -9.62 -20.28
CA LEU A 224 -9.88 -10.30 -21.32
C LEU A 224 -8.38 -10.17 -21.04
N LEU A 225 -7.91 -8.97 -20.69
CA LEU A 225 -6.50 -8.71 -20.42
C LEU A 225 -5.99 -9.44 -19.16
N SER A 226 -6.84 -9.73 -18.18
CA SER A 226 -6.44 -10.44 -16.95
C SER A 226 -6.40 -11.97 -17.05
N GLN A 227 -6.83 -12.56 -18.18
CA GLN A 227 -6.91 -14.02 -18.35
C GLN A 227 -5.55 -14.74 -18.49
N ASN A 228 -4.43 -14.00 -18.52
CA ASN A 228 -3.06 -14.55 -18.62
C ASN A 228 -2.87 -15.61 -19.73
N ASN A 229 -3.58 -15.45 -20.85
CA ASN A 229 -3.42 -16.30 -22.03
C ASN A 229 -2.62 -15.54 -23.12
N GLU A 230 -2.19 -16.26 -24.14
CA GLU A 230 -1.36 -15.70 -25.23
C GLU A 230 -2.04 -14.53 -25.95
N GLN A 231 -3.36 -14.58 -26.13
CA GLN A 231 -4.13 -13.50 -26.75
C GLN A 231 -4.14 -12.25 -25.87
N SER A 232 -4.33 -12.40 -24.56
CA SER A 232 -4.27 -11.31 -23.58
C SER A 232 -2.89 -10.64 -23.58
N TYR A 233 -1.82 -11.42 -23.62
CA TYR A 233 -0.44 -10.91 -23.64
C TYR A 233 -0.14 -10.12 -24.92
N ASN A 234 -0.48 -10.69 -26.08
CA ASN A 234 -0.33 -10.00 -27.37
C ASN A 234 -1.14 -8.70 -27.40
N MET A 235 -2.37 -8.72 -26.89
CA MET A 235 -3.22 -7.53 -26.80
C MET A 235 -2.63 -6.46 -25.88
N LEU A 236 -2.15 -6.84 -24.70
CA LEU A 236 -1.48 -5.94 -23.76
C LEU A 236 -0.25 -5.29 -24.39
N GLN A 237 0.55 -6.06 -25.14
CA GLN A 237 1.74 -5.54 -25.82
C GLN A 237 1.36 -4.50 -26.89
N ILE A 238 0.35 -4.79 -27.72
CA ILE A 238 -0.13 -3.85 -28.76
C ILE A 238 -0.68 -2.57 -28.12
N ILE A 239 -1.50 -2.70 -27.07
CA ILE A 239 -2.05 -1.54 -26.35
C ILE A 239 -0.91 -0.72 -25.73
N SER A 240 0.08 -1.38 -25.11
CA SER A 240 1.22 -0.71 -24.47
C SER A 240 2.09 0.05 -25.47
N GLN A 241 2.31 -0.52 -26.67
CA GLN A 241 3.00 0.16 -27.76
C GLN A 241 2.23 1.40 -28.23
N LYS A 242 0.91 1.28 -28.43
CA LYS A 242 0.06 2.41 -28.85
C LYS A 242 -0.04 3.49 -27.78
N LEU A 243 0.02 3.13 -26.49
CA LEU A 243 0.07 4.05 -25.35
C LEU A 243 1.46 4.68 -25.13
N GLY A 244 2.48 4.28 -25.90
CA GLY A 244 3.85 4.76 -25.75
C GLY A 244 4.55 4.31 -24.45
N ILE A 245 4.02 3.28 -23.76
CA ILE A 245 4.55 2.79 -22.47
C ILE A 245 5.88 2.02 -22.64
N GLY A 246 6.30 1.75 -23.89
CA GLY A 246 7.54 1.04 -24.23
C GLY A 246 8.61 1.87 -24.95
N THR A 247 8.41 3.17 -25.17
CA THR A 247 9.40 4.05 -25.82
C THR A 247 9.99 5.04 -24.81
N GLN A 248 10.78 4.51 -23.87
CA GLN A 248 12.03 5.17 -23.52
C GLN A 248 13.10 4.65 -24.49
N GLN A 249 13.04 5.13 -25.74
CA GLN A 249 14.28 5.34 -26.47
C GLN A 249 14.84 6.65 -25.95
N GLU A 250 16.06 6.57 -25.39
CA GLU A 250 16.95 7.70 -25.31
C GLU A 250 16.88 8.51 -26.60
N GLU A 251 16.85 9.83 -26.48
CA GLU A 251 16.83 10.78 -27.57
C GLU A 251 17.82 10.38 -28.68
N GLN A 252 17.31 9.93 -29.82
CA GLN A 252 18.02 10.03 -31.08
C GLN A 252 17.27 11.00 -31.99
N THR A 253 17.91 12.15 -32.17
CA THR A 253 17.63 13.15 -33.19
C THR A 253 17.83 12.58 -34.60
N PRO A 254 17.25 13.23 -35.64
CA PRO A 254 16.81 12.54 -36.84
C PRO A 254 17.86 12.45 -37.96
N SER A 255 17.71 11.39 -38.76
CA SER A 255 18.08 11.20 -40.18
C SER A 255 19.55 10.95 -40.56
N VAL A 256 19.80 9.79 -41.22
CA VAL A 256 20.45 9.55 -42.54
C VAL A 256 20.77 8.03 -42.66
N PRO A 257 20.71 7.41 -43.86
CA PRO A 257 20.28 6.04 -44.06
C PRO A 257 21.42 4.99 -44.12
N VAL A 258 21.00 3.74 -43.87
CA VAL A 258 21.57 2.44 -44.28
C VAL A 258 22.94 2.49 -44.96
N ASN A 259 23.97 2.01 -44.26
CA ASN A 259 25.11 1.37 -44.91
C ASN A 259 25.60 0.18 -44.06
N THR A 260 25.59 -0.98 -44.69
CA THR A 260 26.20 -2.24 -44.28
C THR A 260 27.68 -2.05 -43.95
N VAL A 261 28.06 -2.36 -42.72
CA VAL A 261 29.46 -2.39 -42.27
C VAL A 261 30.14 -3.63 -42.86
N SER A 262 31.24 -3.43 -43.59
CA SER A 262 32.01 -4.48 -44.27
C SER A 262 32.92 -5.24 -43.29
N GLU A 263 33.08 -6.56 -43.50
CA GLU A 263 33.89 -7.51 -42.72
C GLU A 263 35.33 -7.07 -42.41
N LYS A 264 35.89 -6.10 -43.16
CA LYS A 264 37.23 -5.55 -42.90
C LYS A 264 37.35 -4.77 -41.58
N GLU A 265 36.27 -4.18 -41.07
CA GLU A 265 36.32 -3.40 -39.82
C GLU A 265 36.22 -4.27 -38.57
N LEU A 266 35.60 -5.44 -38.67
CA LEU A 266 35.59 -6.45 -37.60
C LEU A 266 36.96 -7.08 -37.41
N GLN A 267 37.66 -7.36 -38.52
CA GLN A 267 38.98 -8.01 -38.46
C GLN A 267 40.07 -7.10 -37.89
N ALA A 268 40.00 -5.79 -38.15
CA ALA A 268 40.93 -4.82 -37.57
C ALA A 268 40.78 -4.64 -36.05
N LYS A 269 39.57 -4.85 -35.51
CA LYS A 269 39.29 -4.78 -34.07
C LYS A 269 39.79 -6.01 -33.32
N ASP A 270 39.71 -7.18 -33.96
CA ASP A 270 40.19 -8.44 -33.36
C ASP A 270 41.73 -8.49 -33.29
N ASP A 271 42.43 -7.93 -34.28
CA ASP A 271 43.90 -7.81 -34.26
C ASP A 271 44.40 -6.84 -33.16
N GLU A 272 43.65 -5.77 -32.90
CA GLU A 272 43.96 -4.80 -31.84
C GLU A 272 43.78 -5.42 -30.43
N ILE A 273 42.73 -6.24 -30.24
CA ILE A 273 42.48 -6.96 -28.99
C ILE A 273 43.54 -8.03 -28.73
N ALA A 274 44.00 -8.73 -29.77
CA ALA A 274 45.09 -9.71 -29.65
C ALA A 274 46.42 -9.06 -29.23
N LYS A 275 46.72 -7.87 -29.77
CA LYS A 275 47.93 -7.11 -29.44
C LYS A 275 47.92 -6.60 -27.99
N LEU A 276 46.79 -6.07 -27.53
CA LEU A 276 46.63 -5.59 -26.15
C LEU A 276 46.71 -6.73 -25.11
N ARG A 277 46.24 -7.94 -25.45
CA ARG A 277 46.40 -9.11 -24.57
C ARG A 277 47.85 -9.60 -24.47
N ALA A 278 48.59 -9.56 -25.56
CA ALA A 278 50.01 -9.91 -25.55
C ALA A 278 50.85 -8.90 -24.74
N GLU A 279 50.49 -7.61 -24.78
CA GLU A 279 51.15 -6.56 -24.00
C GLU A 279 50.93 -6.71 -22.49
N LEU A 280 49.72 -7.12 -22.07
CA LEU A 280 49.39 -7.39 -20.66
C LEU A 280 50.06 -8.65 -20.11
N GLU A 281 50.21 -9.71 -20.90
CA GLU A 281 50.92 -10.92 -20.46
C GLU A 281 52.44 -10.71 -20.38
N ALA A 282 53.01 -9.82 -21.21
CA ALA A 282 54.40 -9.42 -21.12
C ALA A 282 54.68 -8.56 -19.86
N ALA A 283 53.73 -7.71 -19.47
CA ALA A 283 53.83 -6.87 -18.26
C ALA A 283 53.74 -7.66 -16.95
N ASN A 284 53.10 -8.84 -16.94
CA ASN A 284 52.87 -9.64 -15.73
C ASN A 284 53.95 -10.71 -15.44
N LYS A 285 55.00 -10.83 -16.27
CA LYS A 285 56.10 -11.81 -16.07
C LYS A 285 57.39 -11.23 -15.48
N GLY A 286 57.41 -9.95 -15.12
CA GLY A 286 58.61 -9.31 -14.58
C GLY A 286 58.30 -8.34 -13.46
N SER A 287 58.19 -8.84 -12.23
CA SER A 287 58.76 -8.24 -11.00
C SER A 287 57.99 -8.70 -9.76
N VAL A 288 58.56 -9.70 -9.08
CA VAL A 288 58.32 -9.98 -7.66
C VAL A 288 59.52 -9.42 -6.91
N HIS A 289 59.36 -8.31 -6.17
CA HIS A 289 60.17 -8.07 -4.97
C HIS A 289 59.56 -7.01 -4.03
N GLU A 290 59.29 -7.50 -2.81
CA GLU A 290 59.40 -6.92 -1.47
C GLU A 290 59.70 -5.42 -1.20
N ILE A 291 58.91 -4.92 -0.24
CA ILE A 291 59.28 -4.08 0.94
C ILE A 291 59.78 -2.62 0.70
N ASN A 292 59.02 -1.67 1.28
CA ASN A 292 59.42 -0.56 2.18
C ASN A 292 58.69 0.79 1.93
N THR A 293 58.08 1.32 2.97
CA THR A 293 57.85 2.75 3.29
C THR A 293 59.19 3.46 3.63
N PRO A 294 59.33 4.81 3.74
CA PRO A 294 58.42 5.96 3.50
C PRO A 294 59.08 7.16 2.73
N SER A 295 58.37 8.30 2.72
CA SER A 295 58.82 9.71 2.61
C SER A 295 58.80 10.46 1.26
N THR A 296 57.68 11.18 1.06
CA THR A 296 57.47 12.61 0.74
C THR A 296 58.49 13.46 -0.02
N GLN A 297 58.00 14.08 -1.10
CA GLN A 297 58.06 15.50 -1.56
C GLN A 297 57.46 15.52 -2.98
N ALA A 298 56.81 16.52 -3.56
CA ALA A 298 56.13 17.75 -3.19
C ALA A 298 55.40 18.20 -4.48
N GLU A 299 54.18 18.74 -4.35
CA GLU A 299 53.48 19.65 -5.28
C GLU A 299 53.20 19.24 -6.75
N ALA A 300 51.92 18.93 -7.07
CA ALA A 300 51.09 19.79 -7.93
C ALA A 300 49.71 19.13 -8.21
N THR A 301 48.66 19.78 -7.69
CA THR A 301 47.26 19.73 -8.16
C THR A 301 46.68 18.37 -8.58
N ASN A 302 46.26 17.57 -7.60
CA ASN A 302 45.28 16.51 -7.84
C ASN A 302 44.01 16.79 -7.03
N LYS A 303 42.92 17.00 -7.77
CA LYS A 303 41.55 17.03 -7.26
C LYS A 303 41.22 15.59 -6.87
N VAL A 304 41.45 15.24 -5.60
CA VAL A 304 41.09 13.92 -5.08
C VAL A 304 39.57 13.88 -4.98
N GLU A 305 38.92 13.16 -5.89
CA GLU A 305 37.53 12.75 -5.80
C GLU A 305 37.38 11.75 -4.65
N MET A 306 37.43 12.26 -3.42
CA MET A 306 37.14 11.46 -2.24
C MET A 306 35.63 11.35 -2.10
N THR A 307 35.11 10.12 -1.97
CA THR A 307 33.68 9.89 -1.81
C THR A 307 33.20 10.28 -0.41
N LEU A 308 31.90 10.52 -0.25
CA LEU A 308 31.30 10.91 1.05
C LEU A 308 31.60 9.89 2.16
N GLU A 309 31.61 8.61 1.80
CA GLU A 309 31.86 7.50 2.73
C GLU A 309 33.31 7.49 3.22
N GLU A 310 34.28 7.68 2.32
CA GLU A 310 35.70 7.80 2.66
C GLU A 310 35.99 9.05 3.50
N ALA A 311 35.32 10.17 3.20
CA ALA A 311 35.44 11.41 3.96
C ALA A 311 34.89 11.26 5.38
N THR A 312 33.75 10.58 5.53
CA THR A 312 33.13 10.35 6.84
C THR A 312 33.96 9.39 7.69
N ALA A 313 34.52 8.33 7.09
CA ALA A 313 35.40 7.39 7.77
C ALA A 313 36.64 8.09 8.34
N LYS A 314 37.32 8.93 7.54
CA LYS A 314 38.48 9.72 7.98
C LYS A 314 38.12 10.74 9.07
N TYR A 315 36.93 11.32 9.00
CA TYR A 315 36.48 12.27 10.02
C TYR A 315 36.26 11.59 11.37
N ILE A 316 35.62 10.41 11.36
CA ILE A 316 35.45 9.59 12.56
C ILE A 316 36.82 9.18 13.11
N GLU A 317 37.77 8.80 12.25
CA GLU A 317 39.12 8.45 12.67
C GLU A 317 39.86 9.64 13.33
N LYS A 318 39.75 10.85 12.76
CA LYS A 318 40.45 12.04 13.26
C LYS A 318 39.84 12.63 14.54
N PHE A 319 38.51 12.67 14.62
CA PHE A 319 37.79 13.38 15.69
C PHE A 319 37.08 12.44 16.68
N ASN A 320 37.14 11.13 16.44
CA ASN A 320 36.52 10.07 17.24
C ASN A 320 35.01 10.30 17.50
N LYS A 321 34.35 10.99 16.56
CA LYS A 321 32.93 11.39 16.60
C LYS A 321 32.36 11.47 15.19
N GLU A 322 31.08 11.15 15.03
CA GLU A 322 30.37 11.38 13.78
C GLU A 322 30.17 12.88 13.51
N PRO A 323 30.16 13.32 12.23
CA PRO A 323 29.71 14.66 11.89
C PRO A 323 28.29 14.91 12.42
N GLY A 324 28.03 16.13 12.88
CA GLY A 324 26.71 16.48 13.43
C GLY A 324 25.57 16.25 12.43
N PRO A 325 24.32 16.06 12.88
CA PRO A 325 23.18 15.71 12.02
C PRO A 325 22.94 16.67 10.85
N THR A 326 23.30 17.94 11.01
CA THR A 326 23.16 18.99 9.99
C THR A 326 24.26 19.00 8.93
N VAL A 327 25.39 18.32 9.17
CA VAL A 327 26.59 18.34 8.30
C VAL A 327 27.05 16.95 7.86
N LYS A 328 26.31 15.89 8.22
CA LYS A 328 26.62 14.49 7.90
C LYS A 328 26.60 14.16 6.41
N GLY A 329 25.90 14.96 5.59
CA GLY A 329 25.85 14.80 4.13
C GLY A 329 26.66 15.84 3.35
N ASP A 330 27.40 16.72 4.03
CA ASP A 330 28.14 17.81 3.40
C ASP A 330 29.62 17.44 3.22
N LEU A 331 29.95 16.91 2.04
CA LEU A 331 31.31 16.51 1.67
C LEU A 331 32.31 17.67 1.84
N GLU A 332 31.95 18.87 1.42
CA GLU A 332 32.82 20.03 1.45
C GLU A 332 33.13 20.44 2.90
N TRP A 333 32.12 20.38 3.77
CA TRP A 333 32.30 20.65 5.20
C TRP A 333 33.20 19.61 5.87
N ILE A 334 32.98 18.32 5.59
CA ILE A 334 33.79 17.22 6.16
C ILE A 334 35.24 17.33 5.70
N LEU A 335 35.48 17.58 4.40
CA LEU A 335 36.83 17.78 3.86
C LEU A 335 37.50 19.03 4.43
N LYS A 336 36.75 20.11 4.65
CA LYS A 336 37.26 21.33 5.28
C LYS A 336 37.70 21.06 6.73
N LYS A 337 36.90 20.33 7.50
CA LYS A 337 37.23 19.96 8.88
C LYS A 337 38.37 18.97 8.99
N LEU A 338 38.52 18.07 8.01
CA LEU A 338 39.68 17.18 7.96
C LEU A 338 41.00 17.93 7.75
N LYS A 339 40.97 19.13 7.17
CA LYS A 339 42.13 20.01 6.98
C LYS A 339 42.46 20.89 8.19
N GLU A 340 41.52 21.07 9.12
CA GLU A 340 41.73 21.75 10.42
C GLU A 340 42.37 20.80 11.44
#